data_AF-A0A3S1AMK3-F1
#
_entry.id   AF-A0A3S1AMK3-F1
#
_cell.length_a   1.000
_cell.length_b   1.000
_cell.length_c   1.000
_cell.angle_alpha   90.00
_cell.angle_beta   90.00
_cell.angle_gamma   90.00
#
_symmetry.space_group_name_H-M   'P 1'
#
loop_
_entity.id
_entity.type
_entity.pdbx_description
1 polymer ?
#
loop_
_entity_poly.entity_id
_entity_poly.type
_entity_poly.pdbx_seq_one_letter_code
_entity_poly.pdbx_strand_id
1 'polypeptide(L)'
;MKRRRISHWNSLILWERWVLATSIASLMNLAIVTVVGIVISRVGYIQGTFTLLGALEGIILGSAQWLVLRRYIQHSAQWIVATLIGSLLAWFTGLTISTLMALAYAGTSNITVFIQGLVLVGAGLGVVLGFCQWLVLRTQIRFSIWWVGVNALAWALGLVIAFVGAGMVRDSLSVLTTLITAATGATMGAVIGGITGIALVWLLKLQKAQI
;
A
#
# COMPACT_ATOMS: atom_id res chain seq x y z
N MET A 1 0.95 -32.51 14.06
CA MET A 1 0.03 -31.36 14.33
C MET A 1 -1.11 -31.38 13.33
N LYS A 2 -2.36 -31.62 13.77
CA LYS A 2 -3.56 -31.65 12.91
C LYS A 2 -3.86 -30.26 12.32
N ARG A 3 -3.69 -30.09 11.02
CA ARG A 3 -3.94 -28.82 10.29
C ARG A 3 -5.45 -28.62 10.08
N ARG A 4 -6.07 -27.74 10.87
CA ARG A 4 -7.50 -27.38 10.71
C ARG A 4 -7.75 -26.69 9.35
N ARG A 5 -8.77 -27.16 8.62
CA ARG A 5 -9.43 -26.43 7.51
C ARG A 5 -9.76 -25.02 7.99
N ILE A 6 -9.49 -23.99 7.19
CA ILE A 6 -9.92 -22.62 7.51
C ILE A 6 -11.45 -22.63 7.38
N SER A 7 -12.17 -22.60 8.50
CA SER A 7 -13.61 -22.40 8.49
C SER A 7 -13.95 -21.04 7.87
N HIS A 8 -15.18 -20.87 7.38
CA HIS A 8 -15.64 -19.57 6.87
C HIS A 8 -15.38 -18.44 7.89
N TRP A 9 -15.63 -18.69 9.17
CA TRP A 9 -15.34 -17.78 10.28
C TRP A 9 -13.86 -17.38 10.39
N ASN A 10 -12.94 -18.33 10.25
CA ASN A 10 -11.50 -18.02 10.29
C ASN A 10 -11.02 -17.23 9.06
N SER A 11 -11.73 -17.34 7.93
CA SER A 11 -11.43 -16.58 6.72
C SER A 11 -11.85 -15.11 6.86
N LEU A 12 -13.04 -14.88 7.43
CA LEU A 12 -13.56 -13.53 7.69
C LEU A 12 -12.70 -12.80 8.72
N ILE A 13 -12.37 -13.44 9.84
CA ILE A 13 -11.49 -12.84 10.87
C ILE A 13 -10.11 -12.51 10.31
N LEU A 14 -9.56 -13.35 9.43
CA LEU A 14 -8.29 -13.07 8.74
C LEU A 14 -8.42 -11.83 7.85
N TRP A 15 -9.47 -11.78 7.03
CA TRP A 15 -9.73 -10.66 6.14
C TRP A 15 -9.91 -9.34 6.92
N GLU A 16 -10.77 -9.32 7.94
CA GLU A 16 -11.00 -8.13 8.78
C GLU A 16 -9.72 -7.63 9.44
N ARG A 17 -8.92 -8.54 10.02
CA ARG A 17 -7.64 -8.17 10.64
C ARG A 17 -6.65 -7.61 9.63
N TRP A 18 -6.63 -8.16 8.43
CA TRP A 18 -5.78 -7.69 7.35
C TRP A 18 -6.17 -6.29 6.87
N VAL A 19 -7.48 -6.06 6.71
CA VAL A 19 -8.05 -4.74 6.38
C VAL A 19 -7.68 -3.74 7.46
N LEU A 20 -7.98 -4.04 8.72
CA LEU A 20 -7.69 -3.15 9.85
C LEU A 20 -6.20 -2.82 9.97
N ALA A 21 -5.33 -3.82 9.86
CA ALA A 21 -3.88 -3.61 9.88
C ALA A 21 -3.42 -2.68 8.75
N THR A 22 -3.94 -2.88 7.54
CA THR A 22 -3.60 -2.06 6.37
C THR A 22 -4.17 -0.65 6.48
N SER A 23 -5.38 -0.48 7.00
CA SER A 23 -6.02 0.82 7.27
C SER A 23 -5.25 1.63 8.29
N ILE A 24 -4.86 1.03 9.42
CA ILE A 24 -4.09 1.72 10.47
C ILE A 24 -2.72 2.14 9.92
N ALA A 25 -2.02 1.25 9.23
CA ALA A 25 -0.74 1.57 8.61
C ALA A 25 -0.85 2.71 7.60
N SER A 26 -1.87 2.68 6.73
CA SER A 26 -2.09 3.70 5.70
C SER A 26 -2.45 5.05 6.30
N LEU A 27 -3.26 5.07 7.37
CA LEU A 27 -3.56 6.29 8.13
C LEU A 27 -2.29 6.90 8.70
N MET A 28 -1.46 6.10 9.37
CA MET A 28 -0.19 6.58 9.95
C MET A 28 0.75 7.10 8.87
N ASN A 29 0.89 6.37 7.76
CA ASN A 29 1.76 6.76 6.66
C ASN A 29 1.29 8.05 5.99
N LEU A 30 -0.01 8.22 5.73
CA LEU A 30 -0.52 9.49 5.19
C LEU A 30 -0.36 10.65 6.18
N ALA A 31 -0.57 10.43 7.48
CA ALA A 31 -0.32 11.47 8.48
C ALA A 31 1.15 11.93 8.44
N ILE A 32 2.10 10.99 8.36
CA ILE A 32 3.53 11.28 8.23
C ILE A 32 3.81 12.05 6.94
N VAL A 33 3.30 11.58 5.79
CA VAL A 33 3.49 12.22 4.48
C VAL A 33 2.93 13.65 4.49
N THR A 34 1.75 13.87 5.05
CA THR A 34 1.14 15.21 5.16
C THR A 34 1.99 16.14 6.02
N VAL A 35 2.44 15.69 7.20
CA VAL A 35 3.29 16.51 8.08
C VAL A 35 4.61 16.86 7.40
N VAL A 36 5.27 15.87 6.79
CA VAL A 36 6.52 16.07 6.06
C VAL A 36 6.32 17.02 4.86
N GLY A 37 5.21 16.89 4.14
CA GLY A 37 4.86 17.80 3.04
C GLY A 37 4.69 19.25 3.50
N ILE A 38 3.99 19.48 4.62
CA ILE A 38 3.84 20.82 5.22
C ILE A 38 5.17 21.39 5.70
N VAL A 39 6.07 20.55 6.23
CA VAL A 39 7.41 21.00 6.62
C VAL A 39 8.20 21.41 5.39
N ILE A 40 8.24 20.57 4.35
CA ILE A 40 8.93 20.86 3.09
C ILE A 40 8.42 22.16 2.46
N SER A 41 7.10 22.40 2.46
CA SER A 41 6.54 23.62 1.86
C SER A 41 6.96 24.91 2.57
N ARG A 42 7.46 24.81 3.82
CA ARG A 42 7.92 25.94 4.63
C ARG A 42 9.44 26.13 4.60
N VAL A 43 10.20 25.04 4.67
CA VAL A 43 11.67 25.10 4.83
C VAL A 43 12.44 24.67 3.58
N GLY A 44 11.74 24.18 2.55
CA GLY A 44 12.34 23.62 1.35
C GLY A 44 12.62 22.12 1.44
N TYR A 45 13.05 21.54 0.33
CA TYR A 45 13.36 20.11 0.25
C TYR A 45 14.62 19.75 1.04
N ILE A 46 14.54 18.70 1.85
CA ILE A 46 15.67 18.15 2.60
C ILE A 46 16.12 16.85 1.93
N GLN A 47 17.41 16.74 1.63
CA GLN A 47 17.99 15.55 1.03
C GLN A 47 17.69 14.30 1.88
N GLY A 48 17.24 13.23 1.24
CA GLY A 48 16.89 11.97 1.90
C GLY A 48 15.44 11.86 2.38
N THR A 49 14.61 12.90 2.22
CA THR A 49 13.20 12.85 2.67
C THR A 49 12.41 11.70 2.05
N PHE A 50 12.58 11.43 0.75
CA PHE A 50 11.88 10.33 0.09
C PHE A 50 12.36 8.95 0.55
N THR A 51 13.66 8.81 0.87
CA THR A 51 14.21 7.59 1.45
C THR A 51 13.62 7.35 2.84
N LEU A 52 13.48 8.41 3.65
CA LEU A 52 12.84 8.34 4.96
C LEU A 52 11.36 7.94 4.84
N LEU A 53 10.59 8.59 3.94
CA LEU A 53 9.18 8.28 3.73
C LEU A 53 8.97 6.84 3.27
N GLY A 54 9.76 6.35 2.30
CA GLY A 54 9.67 4.96 1.86
C GLY A 54 10.12 3.95 2.90
N ALA A 55 11.12 4.28 3.72
CA ALA A 55 11.52 3.42 4.82
C ALA A 55 10.40 3.30 5.87
N LEU A 56 9.84 4.44 6.29
CA LEU A 56 8.76 4.48 7.27
C LEU A 56 7.52 3.77 6.75
N GLU A 57 7.11 4.05 5.52
CA GLU A 57 5.95 3.42 4.90
C GLU A 57 6.09 1.90 4.86
N GLY A 58 7.23 1.42 4.36
CA GLY A 58 7.50 -0.01 4.26
C GLY A 58 7.60 -0.71 5.61
N ILE A 59 8.19 -0.09 6.63
CA ILE A 59 8.27 -0.65 7.99
C ILE A 59 6.89 -0.68 8.65
N ILE A 60 6.14 0.42 8.60
CA ILE A 60 4.82 0.53 9.24
C ILE A 60 3.84 -0.45 8.58
N LEU A 61 3.75 -0.43 7.24
CA LEU A 61 2.87 -1.32 6.49
C LEU A 61 3.29 -2.79 6.64
N GLY A 62 4.59 -3.07 6.47
CA GLY A 62 5.15 -4.41 6.58
C GLY A 62 4.94 -5.00 7.96
N SER A 63 5.16 -4.21 9.02
CA SER A 63 4.97 -4.66 10.41
C SER A 63 3.50 -4.90 10.73
N ALA A 64 2.60 -4.00 10.32
CA ALA A 64 1.17 -4.17 10.53
C ALA A 64 0.64 -5.45 9.85
N GLN A 65 1.04 -5.69 8.60
CA GLN A 65 0.69 -6.90 7.85
C GLN A 65 1.34 -8.15 8.45
N TRP A 66 2.59 -8.06 8.90
CA TRP A 66 3.30 -9.16 9.55
C TRP A 66 2.60 -9.66 10.81
N LEU A 67 2.01 -8.78 11.63
CA LEU A 67 1.27 -9.18 12.84
C LEU A 67 0.14 -10.17 12.53
N VAL A 68 -0.46 -10.06 11.34
CA VAL A 68 -1.48 -10.96 10.82
C VAL A 68 -0.84 -12.19 10.18
N LEU A 69 0.12 -12.00 9.25
CA LEU A 69 0.75 -13.08 8.47
C LEU A 69 1.57 -14.07 9.29
N ARG A 70 2.17 -13.65 10.41
CA ARG A 70 3.02 -14.51 11.26
C ARG A 70 2.33 -15.78 11.77
N ARG A 71 1.00 -15.83 11.73
CA ARG A 71 0.21 -16.99 12.13
C ARG A 71 -0.04 -18.00 10.99
N TYR A 72 0.31 -17.65 9.75
CA TYR A 72 -0.08 -18.41 8.55
C TYR A 72 1.09 -18.84 7.66
N ILE A 73 2.21 -18.09 7.68
CA ILE A 73 3.39 -18.39 6.85
C ILE A 73 4.66 -18.56 7.72
N GLN A 74 5.56 -19.45 7.29
CA GLN A 74 6.90 -19.60 7.84
C GLN A 74 7.78 -18.40 7.41
N HIS A 75 8.87 -18.13 8.13
CA HIS A 75 9.79 -17.02 7.83
C HIS A 75 9.10 -15.65 7.64
N SER A 76 7.96 -15.44 8.32
CA SER A 76 7.11 -14.25 8.16
C SER A 76 7.82 -12.92 8.38
N ALA A 77 8.92 -12.88 9.15
CA ALA A 77 9.72 -11.68 9.34
C ALA A 77 10.32 -11.13 8.03
N GLN A 78 10.58 -11.99 7.03
CA GLN A 78 11.03 -11.56 5.70
C GLN A 78 9.99 -10.68 4.98
N TRP A 79 8.72 -10.75 5.39
CA TRP A 79 7.66 -9.88 4.88
C TRP A 79 7.94 -8.40 5.12
N ILE A 80 8.47 -8.07 6.31
CA ILE A 80 8.77 -6.68 6.68
C ILE A 80 9.89 -6.18 5.77
N VAL A 81 10.95 -6.96 5.59
CA VAL A 81 12.09 -6.61 4.73
C VAL A 81 11.65 -6.46 3.28
N ALA A 82 10.84 -7.38 2.77
CA ALA A 82 10.30 -7.30 1.42
C ALA A 82 9.42 -6.06 1.19
N THR A 83 8.59 -5.72 2.18
CA THR A 83 7.72 -4.53 2.11
C THR A 83 8.54 -3.24 2.23
N LEU A 84 9.58 -3.22 3.07
CA LEU A 84 10.55 -2.13 3.17
C LEU A 84 11.26 -1.88 1.83
N ILE A 85 11.87 -2.91 1.24
CA ILE A 85 12.56 -2.80 -0.04
C ILE A 85 11.57 -2.36 -1.13
N GLY A 86 10.40 -2.98 -1.19
CA GLY A 86 9.36 -2.63 -2.15
C GLY A 86 8.90 -1.19 -2.02
N SER A 87 8.70 -0.68 -0.80
CA SER A 87 8.29 0.70 -0.57
C SER A 87 9.41 1.69 -0.92
N LEU A 88 10.66 1.41 -0.56
CA LEU A 88 11.81 2.22 -0.98
C LEU A 88 11.88 2.33 -2.51
N LEU A 89 11.80 1.19 -3.21
CA LEU A 89 11.79 1.17 -4.67
C LEU A 89 10.56 1.91 -5.24
N ALA A 90 9.40 1.77 -4.62
CA ALA A 90 8.18 2.47 -5.02
C ALA A 90 8.33 3.98 -4.88
N TRP A 91 8.92 4.50 -3.79
CA TRP A 91 9.17 5.93 -3.64
C TRP A 91 10.16 6.47 -4.67
N PHE A 92 11.25 5.75 -4.96
CA PHE A 92 12.21 6.17 -5.99
C PHE A 92 11.61 6.13 -7.41
N THR A 93 10.89 5.08 -7.74
CA THR A 93 10.23 4.95 -9.05
C THR A 93 9.05 5.91 -9.18
N GLY A 94 8.29 6.15 -8.11
CA GLY A 94 7.16 7.07 -8.06
C GLY A 94 7.54 8.50 -8.42
N LEU A 95 8.70 8.98 -7.98
CA LEU A 95 9.21 10.31 -8.38
C LEU A 95 9.52 10.37 -9.87
N THR A 96 10.18 9.33 -10.38
CA THR A 96 10.53 9.22 -11.80
C THR A 96 9.26 9.16 -12.65
N ILE A 97 8.29 8.34 -12.28
CA ILE A 97 7.02 8.22 -12.99
C ILE A 97 6.24 9.54 -12.88
N SER A 98 6.16 10.16 -11.71
CA SER A 98 5.40 11.40 -11.52
C SER A 98 6.00 12.58 -12.30
N THR A 99 7.32 12.65 -12.42
CA THR A 99 8.00 13.67 -13.24
C THR A 99 7.79 13.42 -14.74
N LEU A 100 7.91 12.17 -15.20
CA LEU A 100 7.59 11.80 -16.58
C LEU A 100 6.13 12.09 -16.92
N MET A 101 5.21 11.84 -15.99
CA MET A 101 3.80 12.18 -16.11
C MET A 101 3.60 13.70 -16.18
N ALA A 102 4.21 14.47 -15.29
CA ALA A 102 4.11 15.94 -15.33
C ALA A 102 4.61 16.51 -16.66
N LEU A 103 5.66 15.92 -17.25
CA LEU A 103 6.19 16.31 -18.55
C LEU A 103 5.29 15.84 -19.72
N ALA A 104 4.86 14.57 -19.72
CA ALA A 104 4.05 13.98 -20.78
C ALA A 104 2.67 14.62 -20.91
N TYR A 105 2.15 15.17 -19.81
CA TYR A 105 0.84 15.80 -19.75
C TYR A 105 0.90 17.31 -19.48
N ALA A 106 2.08 17.91 -19.60
CA ALA A 106 2.24 19.35 -19.54
C ALA A 106 1.34 20.03 -20.60
N GLY A 107 0.42 20.89 -20.15
CA GLY A 107 -0.53 21.60 -21.02
C GLY A 107 -1.82 20.86 -21.35
N THR A 108 -2.03 19.63 -20.84
CA THR A 108 -3.32 18.93 -20.95
C THR A 108 -4.27 19.35 -19.83
N SER A 109 -5.43 19.92 -20.17
CA SER A 109 -6.53 20.21 -19.23
C SER A 109 -7.54 19.06 -19.10
N ASN A 110 -7.29 17.92 -19.77
CA ASN A 110 -8.20 16.78 -19.79
C ASN A 110 -8.07 15.94 -18.52
N ILE A 111 -9.09 16.02 -17.66
CA ILE A 111 -9.17 15.28 -16.39
C ILE A 111 -9.11 13.76 -16.57
N THR A 112 -9.63 13.22 -17.68
CA THR A 112 -9.60 11.78 -17.95
C THR A 112 -8.17 11.29 -18.13
N VAL A 113 -7.37 12.05 -18.85
CA VAL A 113 -5.96 11.73 -19.12
C VAL A 113 -5.15 11.79 -17.82
N PHE A 114 -5.42 12.79 -16.97
CA PHE A 114 -4.82 12.88 -15.66
C PHE A 114 -5.14 11.67 -14.77
N ILE A 115 -6.42 11.26 -14.70
CA ILE A 115 -6.86 10.10 -13.91
C ILE A 115 -6.22 8.81 -14.43
N GLN A 116 -6.16 8.61 -15.76
CA GLN A 116 -5.47 7.46 -16.35
C GLN A 116 -4.01 7.39 -15.92
N GLY A 117 -3.34 8.54 -15.97
CA GLY A 117 -2.00 8.72 -15.45
C GLY A 117 -1.82 8.27 -14.01
N LEU A 118 -2.68 8.79 -13.12
CA LEU A 118 -2.66 8.47 -11.70
C LEU A 118 -2.89 6.97 -11.45
N VAL A 119 -3.83 6.36 -12.17
CA VAL A 119 -4.10 4.92 -12.10
C VAL A 119 -2.88 4.11 -12.55
N LEU A 120 -2.19 4.52 -13.62
CA LEU A 120 -0.99 3.86 -14.11
C LEU A 120 0.17 3.98 -13.12
N VAL A 121 0.36 5.16 -12.50
CA VAL A 121 1.36 5.34 -11.44
C VAL A 121 1.04 4.40 -10.28
N GLY A 122 -0.19 4.43 -9.75
CA GLY A 122 -0.60 3.57 -8.64
C GLY A 122 -0.44 2.08 -8.96
N ALA A 123 -0.80 1.65 -10.17
CA ALA A 123 -0.58 0.28 -10.62
C ALA A 123 0.91 -0.09 -10.64
N GLY A 124 1.76 0.79 -11.19
CA GLY A 124 3.21 0.58 -11.23
C GLY A 124 3.82 0.42 -9.84
N LEU A 125 3.46 1.31 -8.91
CA LEU A 125 3.88 1.22 -7.50
C LEU A 125 3.41 -0.09 -6.85
N GLY A 126 2.15 -0.47 -7.11
CA GLY A 126 1.59 -1.73 -6.63
C GLY A 126 2.31 -2.96 -7.20
N VAL A 127 2.73 -2.94 -8.46
CA VAL A 127 3.55 -4.01 -9.05
C VAL A 127 4.89 -4.12 -8.33
N VAL A 128 5.59 -3.01 -8.11
CA VAL A 128 6.90 -3.00 -7.44
C VAL A 128 6.79 -3.56 -6.02
N LEU A 129 5.84 -3.06 -5.23
CA LEU A 129 5.59 -3.53 -3.87
C LEU A 129 5.16 -5.00 -3.85
N GLY A 130 4.18 -5.36 -4.68
CA GLY A 130 3.62 -6.70 -4.79
C GLY A 130 4.66 -7.72 -5.25
N PHE A 131 5.56 -7.34 -6.16
CA PHE A 131 6.65 -8.19 -6.62
C PHE A 131 7.64 -8.51 -5.49
N CYS A 132 8.05 -7.50 -4.71
CA CYS A 132 8.94 -7.71 -3.58
C CYS A 132 8.30 -8.64 -2.53
N GLN A 133 7.03 -8.43 -2.20
CA GLN A 133 6.28 -9.29 -1.29
C GLN A 133 6.06 -10.71 -1.85
N TRP A 134 5.85 -10.83 -3.16
CA TRP A 134 5.70 -12.11 -3.84
C TRP A 134 6.95 -12.99 -3.71
N LEU A 135 8.16 -12.42 -3.62
CA LEU A 135 9.38 -13.19 -3.37
C LEU A 135 9.32 -13.98 -2.05
N VAL A 136 8.58 -13.48 -1.06
CA VAL A 136 8.32 -14.20 0.19
C VAL A 136 7.25 -15.28 -0.03
N LEU A 137 6.13 -14.92 -0.66
CA LEU A 137 5.00 -15.85 -0.86
C LEU A 137 5.33 -17.02 -1.79
N ARG A 138 6.18 -16.83 -2.81
CA ARG A 138 6.48 -17.85 -3.82
C ARG A 138 7.12 -19.10 -3.24
N THR A 139 7.78 -18.97 -2.09
CA THR A 139 8.44 -20.09 -1.41
C THR A 139 7.46 -21.02 -0.71
N GLN A 140 6.23 -20.56 -0.44
CA GLN A 140 5.28 -21.28 0.41
C GLN A 140 3.90 -21.48 -0.21
N ILE A 141 3.47 -20.58 -1.11
CA ILE A 141 2.11 -20.53 -1.64
C ILE A 141 2.14 -20.69 -3.16
N ARG A 142 1.45 -21.73 -3.66
CA ARG A 142 1.22 -21.94 -5.10
C ARG A 142 0.29 -20.85 -5.65
N PHE A 143 0.50 -20.44 -6.90
CA PHE A 143 -0.25 -19.35 -7.56
C PHE A 143 -0.09 -17.97 -6.89
N SER A 144 0.91 -17.82 -6.03
CA SER A 144 1.22 -16.54 -5.35
C SER A 144 1.55 -15.39 -6.31
N ILE A 145 1.85 -15.65 -7.59
CA ILE A 145 2.11 -14.59 -8.59
C ILE A 145 0.91 -13.65 -8.78
N TRP A 146 -0.33 -14.13 -8.55
CA TRP A 146 -1.52 -13.28 -8.57
C TRP A 146 -1.48 -12.15 -7.53
N TRP A 147 -0.67 -12.30 -6.48
CA TRP A 147 -0.43 -11.24 -5.49
C TRP A 147 0.06 -9.95 -6.14
N VAL A 148 0.89 -10.03 -7.18
CA VAL A 148 1.45 -8.86 -7.87
C VAL A 148 0.34 -8.08 -8.58
N GLY A 149 -0.49 -8.76 -9.37
CA GLY A 149 -1.60 -8.12 -10.09
C GLY A 149 -2.67 -7.54 -9.14
N VAL A 150 -2.94 -8.22 -8.03
CA VAL A 150 -3.85 -7.72 -6.99
C VAL A 150 -3.28 -6.46 -6.32
N ASN A 151 -1.99 -6.41 -6.03
CA ASN A 151 -1.37 -5.21 -5.48
C ASN A 151 -1.41 -4.05 -6.48
N ALA A 152 -1.17 -4.32 -7.76
CA ALA A 152 -1.31 -3.31 -8.81
C ALA A 152 -2.71 -2.68 -8.81
N LEU A 153 -3.76 -3.51 -8.79
CA LEU A 153 -5.14 -3.04 -8.73
C LEU A 153 -5.44 -2.26 -7.43
N ALA A 154 -5.00 -2.80 -6.29
CA ALA A 154 -5.23 -2.20 -4.98
C ALA A 154 -4.61 -0.80 -4.88
N TRP A 155 -3.35 -0.64 -5.30
CA TRP A 155 -2.65 0.64 -5.27
C TRP A 155 -3.11 1.61 -6.33
N ALA A 156 -3.54 1.15 -7.50
CA ALA A 156 -4.17 2.00 -8.51
C ALA A 156 -5.39 2.73 -7.93
N LEU A 157 -6.28 2.01 -7.24
CA LEU A 157 -7.45 2.59 -6.59
C LEU A 157 -7.07 3.41 -5.34
N GLY A 158 -6.13 2.91 -4.55
CA GLY A 158 -5.63 3.60 -3.36
C GLY A 158 -5.04 4.98 -3.67
N LEU A 159 -4.28 5.10 -4.77
CA LEU A 159 -3.65 6.36 -5.15
C LEU A 159 -4.68 7.40 -5.64
N VAL A 160 -5.75 6.97 -6.30
CA VAL A 160 -6.88 7.85 -6.64
C VAL A 160 -7.51 8.43 -5.37
N ILE A 161 -7.75 7.60 -4.35
CA ILE A 161 -8.30 8.04 -3.06
C ILE A 161 -7.34 9.03 -2.39
N ALA A 162 -6.04 8.70 -2.35
CA ALA A 162 -5.02 9.56 -1.77
C ALA A 162 -4.98 10.94 -2.44
N PHE A 163 -5.05 10.98 -3.78
CA PHE A 163 -5.02 12.22 -4.54
C PHE A 163 -6.26 13.08 -4.30
N VAL A 164 -7.45 12.48 -4.30
CA VAL A 164 -8.70 13.20 -3.98
C VAL A 164 -8.62 13.81 -2.58
N GLY A 165 -8.13 13.05 -1.59
CA GLY A 165 -7.94 13.55 -0.23
C GLY A 165 -6.92 14.69 -0.14
N ALA A 166 -5.77 14.54 -0.81
CA ALA A 166 -4.73 15.58 -0.84
C ALA A 166 -5.25 16.89 -1.46
N GLY A 167 -6.07 16.81 -2.51
CA GLY A 167 -6.67 17.99 -3.16
C GLY A 167 -7.69 18.76 -2.31
N MET A 168 -8.20 18.15 -1.23
CA MET A 168 -9.14 18.79 -0.30
C MET A 168 -8.44 19.52 0.86
N VAL A 169 -7.14 19.29 1.04
CA VAL A 169 -6.35 19.81 2.16
C VAL A 169 -5.58 21.05 1.73
N ARG A 170 -5.41 22.00 2.66
CA ARG A 170 -4.50 23.15 2.51
C ARG A 170 -3.24 22.89 3.33
N ASP A 171 -2.12 23.52 2.94
CA ASP A 171 -0.79 23.40 3.59
C ASP A 171 -0.72 24.03 5.01
N SER A 172 -1.60 23.57 5.89
CA SER A 172 -1.78 24.05 7.25
C SER A 172 -2.09 22.89 8.19
N LEU A 173 -1.58 22.95 9.42
CA LEU A 173 -1.86 21.99 10.48
C LEU A 173 -3.20 22.33 11.17
N SER A 174 -4.27 22.35 10.37
CA SER A 174 -5.62 22.61 10.87
C SER A 174 -6.31 21.31 11.31
N VAL A 175 -7.31 21.41 12.19
CA VAL A 175 -8.16 20.26 12.57
C VAL A 175 -8.79 19.63 11.33
N LEU A 176 -9.25 20.45 10.38
CA LEU A 176 -9.84 19.97 9.13
C LEU A 176 -8.84 19.16 8.29
N THR A 177 -7.60 19.63 8.14
CA THR A 177 -6.51 18.91 7.46
C THR A 177 -6.29 17.53 8.09
N THR A 178 -6.23 17.48 9.43
CA THR A 178 -6.03 16.24 10.18
C THR A 178 -7.19 15.26 9.95
N LEU A 179 -8.44 15.74 10.02
CA LEU A 179 -9.62 14.89 9.81
C LEU A 179 -9.69 14.35 8.38
N ILE A 180 -9.44 15.19 7.37
CA ILE A 180 -9.43 14.76 5.97
C ILE A 180 -8.30 13.75 5.74
N THR A 181 -7.09 14.04 6.18
CA THR A 181 -5.93 13.13 6.02
C THR A 181 -6.18 11.79 6.71
N ALA A 182 -6.75 11.80 7.92
CA ALA A 182 -7.11 10.58 8.63
C ALA A 182 -8.18 9.77 7.89
N ALA A 183 -9.24 10.43 7.41
CA ALA A 183 -10.32 9.80 6.65
C ALA A 183 -9.80 9.22 5.32
N THR A 184 -8.96 9.96 4.59
CA THR A 184 -8.32 9.51 3.35
C THR A 184 -7.44 8.31 3.60
N GLY A 185 -6.56 8.34 4.61
CA GLY A 185 -5.64 7.25 4.90
C GLY A 185 -6.35 5.99 5.36
N ALA A 186 -7.38 6.13 6.20
CA ALA A 186 -8.23 5.00 6.60
C ALA A 186 -8.97 4.38 5.40
N THR A 187 -9.56 5.22 4.54
CA THR A 187 -10.33 4.78 3.36
C THR A 187 -9.42 4.09 2.34
N MET A 188 -8.29 4.72 2.02
CA MET A 188 -7.27 4.16 1.13
C MET A 188 -6.80 2.80 1.64
N GLY A 189 -6.40 2.72 2.92
CA GLY A 189 -5.93 1.47 3.50
C GLY A 189 -7.03 0.41 3.63
N ALA A 190 -8.29 0.81 3.80
CA ALA A 190 -9.42 -0.13 3.80
C ALA A 190 -9.65 -0.73 2.41
N VAL A 191 -9.54 0.07 1.36
CA VAL A 191 -9.65 -0.39 -0.03
C VAL A 191 -8.48 -1.30 -0.39
N ILE A 192 -7.25 -0.87 -0.12
CA ILE A 192 -6.04 -1.67 -0.39
C ILE A 192 -6.08 -2.97 0.40
N GLY A 193 -6.37 -2.88 1.71
CA GLY A 193 -6.49 -4.02 2.61
C GLY A 193 -7.65 -4.94 2.22
N GLY A 194 -8.77 -4.40 1.76
CA GLY A 194 -9.93 -5.19 1.32
C GLY A 194 -9.58 -6.07 0.13
N ILE A 195 -9.00 -5.47 -0.90
CA ILE A 195 -8.60 -6.14 -2.14
C ILE A 195 -7.48 -7.17 -1.88
N THR A 196 -6.40 -6.75 -1.23
CA THR A 196 -5.27 -7.64 -0.92
C THR A 196 -5.64 -8.73 0.09
N GLY A 197 -6.53 -8.43 1.04
CA GLY A 197 -7.03 -9.40 2.02
C GLY A 197 -7.87 -10.50 1.38
N ILE A 198 -8.74 -10.16 0.42
CA ILE A 198 -9.52 -11.17 -0.34
C ILE A 198 -8.57 -12.12 -1.06
N ALA A 199 -7.56 -11.58 -1.74
CA ALA A 199 -6.56 -12.38 -2.41
C ALA A 199 -5.74 -13.24 -1.44
N LEU A 200 -5.38 -12.71 -0.27
CA LEU A 200 -4.66 -13.46 0.76
C LEU A 200 -5.48 -14.67 1.24
N VAL A 201 -6.76 -14.46 1.55
CA VAL A 201 -7.67 -15.53 1.96
C VAL A 201 -7.82 -16.57 0.86
N TRP A 202 -8.00 -16.13 -0.39
CA TRP A 202 -8.12 -17.02 -1.54
C TRP A 202 -6.87 -17.86 -1.76
N LEU A 203 -5.68 -17.24 -1.76
CA LEU A 203 -4.40 -17.92 -1.91
C LEU A 203 -4.16 -18.96 -0.81
N LEU A 204 -4.47 -18.63 0.45
CA LEU A 204 -4.31 -19.55 1.58
C LEU A 204 -5.32 -20.71 1.54
N LYS A 205 -6.52 -20.49 0.99
CA LYS A 205 -7.49 -21.57 0.76
C LYS A 205 -7.02 -22.53 -0.33
N LEU A 206 -6.49 -22.01 -1.44
CA LEU A 206 -5.94 -22.84 -2.53
C LEU A 206 -4.77 -23.71 -2.06
N GLN A 207 -3.88 -23.16 -1.24
CA GLN A 207 -2.76 -23.92 -0.68
C GLN A 207 -3.22 -25.12 0.15
N LYS A 208 -4.29 -24.99 0.95
CA LYS A 208 -4.81 -26.07 1.81
C LYS A 208 -5.67 -27.10 1.08
N ALA A 209 -6.21 -26.78 -0.09
CA ALA A 209 -7.02 -27.72 -0.87
C ALA A 209 -6.18 -28.82 -1.56
N GLN A 210 -4.86 -28.65 -1.62
CA GLN A 210 -3.93 -29.55 -2.32
C GLN A 210 -3.00 -30.33 -1.38
N ILE A 211 -3.21 -30.26 -0.07
CA ILE A 211 -2.52 -31.03 0.97
C ILE A 211 -3.55 -31.90 1.68
#